data_AF-A0ABC9FBR7-F1
#
_entry.id   AF-A0ABC9FBR7-F1
#
_cell.length_a   1.000
_cell.length_b   1.000
_cell.length_c   1.000
_cell.angle_alpha   90.00
_cell.angle_beta   90.00
_cell.angle_gamma   90.00
#
_symmetry.space_group_name_H-M   'P 1'
#
loop_
_entity.id
_entity.type
_entity.pdbx_description
1 polymer ?
#
loop_
_entity_poly.entity_id
_entity_poly.type
_entity_poly.pdbx_seq_one_letter_code
_entity_poly.pdbx_strand_id
1 'polypeptide(L)'
;MAAALPDRRLRRRHEADRISDLPDDLLHHILRRVASTPAAVRTSILSRRWRRLWADLTELRLDSVLAPVPGIGTVDGALGACCVPTVTRLSVSLDHLPPWGSGLSADRVAPWLQFASRRVAGDLCILLPAAATGGVVAVEEDLHLPVCDRVTEITLWLGARFRLRMPAAGGTFSALAYVNIRDARMDSRELEEFVSVGCPCLKELAVRLPPFLAESVVCIRSASLRRLDFHIKNTRRLEVSAPCLERLSMSNADKACIAAPELGEVAWEDDTFNPLRHQFTETGRHLRRLVLALSATTASLLQRFDIVDELTVDVLIPHGADGYKSFLEDVDMLPCCDVLVVQSTSTSHNSIPSLLHLLRRSAGVKKFVVYLEFMVNGLCKLLGCPCDSPKNRKIGDINLDLLDEVEINLISDEVSSDTQAEFVELLLGCNAPVLKRVVINMSCTCPFIREDMCEKICEICLLSNKFEFSVVRVGDEWEESCSTVVIHISAKRHLAVELMTFASLLEHEMSHVQ
;
A
#
# COMPACT_ATOMS: atom_id res chain seq x y z
N MET A 1 -36.13 -37.43 -70.01
CA MET A 1 -35.06 -37.20 -69.00
C MET A 1 -35.54 -36.12 -68.04
N ALA A 2 -35.89 -36.49 -66.82
CA ALA A 2 -35.95 -35.57 -65.68
C ALA A 2 -35.60 -36.39 -64.44
N ALA A 3 -34.31 -36.39 -64.10
CA ALA A 3 -33.77 -37.12 -62.98
C ALA A 3 -34.16 -36.41 -61.67
N ALA A 4 -34.58 -37.22 -60.70
CA ALA A 4 -34.93 -36.81 -59.35
C ALA A 4 -33.75 -36.12 -58.65
N LEU A 5 -34.02 -34.99 -58.00
CA LEU A 5 -33.10 -34.35 -57.05
C LEU A 5 -33.13 -35.13 -55.72
N PRO A 6 -31.99 -35.50 -55.13
CA PRO A 6 -31.97 -36.13 -53.82
C PRO A 6 -32.10 -35.08 -52.70
N ASP A 7 -32.94 -35.42 -51.73
CA ASP A 7 -33.19 -34.71 -50.47
C ASP A 7 -31.87 -34.53 -49.69
N ARG A 8 -31.30 -33.31 -49.73
CA ARG A 8 -30.13 -32.92 -48.93
C ARG A 8 -30.57 -32.70 -47.48
N ARG A 9 -30.77 -33.79 -46.74
CA ARG A 9 -30.69 -33.74 -45.26
C ARG A 9 -29.25 -33.50 -44.87
N LEU A 10 -28.89 -32.24 -44.69
CA LEU A 10 -27.68 -31.80 -43.99
C LEU A 10 -27.73 -32.32 -42.54
N ARG A 11 -27.27 -33.56 -42.31
CA ARG A 11 -26.84 -34.01 -40.98
C ARG A 11 -25.65 -33.12 -40.60
N ARG A 12 -25.91 -32.05 -39.83
CA ARG A 12 -24.86 -31.39 -39.05
C ARG A 12 -24.19 -32.48 -38.22
N ARG A 13 -22.93 -32.81 -38.52
CA ARG A 13 -22.08 -33.56 -37.60
C ARG A 13 -21.97 -32.69 -36.36
N HIS A 14 -22.66 -33.06 -35.30
CA HIS A 14 -22.45 -32.49 -33.98
C HIS A 14 -21.01 -32.87 -33.62
N GLU A 15 -20.09 -31.90 -33.60
CA GLU A 15 -18.82 -32.13 -32.92
C GLU A 15 -19.16 -32.60 -31.50
N ALA A 16 -18.58 -33.73 -31.09
CA ALA A 16 -18.83 -34.28 -29.78
C ALA A 16 -18.40 -33.25 -28.73
N ASP A 17 -19.27 -32.94 -27.77
CA ASP A 17 -18.99 -32.02 -26.68
C ASP A 17 -18.04 -32.68 -25.68
N ARG A 18 -16.76 -32.73 -26.04
CA ARG A 18 -15.70 -33.40 -25.28
C ARG A 18 -15.47 -32.77 -23.91
N ILE A 19 -15.86 -31.51 -23.72
CA ILE A 19 -15.69 -30.82 -22.44
C ILE A 19 -16.80 -31.26 -21.49
N SER A 20 -18.06 -31.30 -21.94
CA SER A 20 -19.15 -31.85 -21.11
C SER A 20 -19.03 -33.34 -20.82
N ASP A 21 -18.17 -34.08 -21.54
CA ASP A 21 -17.90 -35.50 -21.28
C ASP A 21 -16.86 -35.73 -20.16
N LEU A 22 -16.13 -34.70 -19.72
CA LEU A 22 -15.16 -34.81 -18.62
C LEU A 22 -15.84 -35.21 -17.30
N PRO A 23 -15.18 -35.97 -16.41
CA PRO A 23 -15.71 -36.23 -15.07
C PRO A 23 -15.82 -34.94 -14.23
N ASP A 24 -16.76 -34.93 -13.27
CA ASP A 24 -17.17 -33.71 -12.57
C ASP A 24 -16.01 -33.07 -11.79
N ASP A 25 -15.08 -33.84 -11.25
CA ASP A 25 -13.88 -33.36 -10.58
C ASP A 25 -13.03 -32.45 -11.48
N LEU A 26 -12.83 -32.83 -12.75
CA LEU A 26 -12.13 -32.01 -13.73
C LEU A 26 -12.92 -30.76 -14.10
N LEU A 27 -14.24 -30.85 -14.18
CA LEU A 27 -15.10 -29.69 -14.44
C LEU A 27 -15.05 -28.68 -13.29
N HIS A 28 -15.08 -29.15 -12.04
CA HIS A 28 -14.89 -28.29 -10.87
C HIS A 28 -13.49 -27.69 -10.85
N HIS A 29 -12.46 -28.44 -11.26
CA HIS A 29 -11.10 -27.91 -11.36
C HIS A 29 -10.99 -26.81 -12.41
N ILE A 30 -11.64 -26.96 -13.56
CA ILE A 30 -11.76 -25.90 -14.56
C ILE A 30 -12.47 -24.68 -13.96
N LEU A 31 -13.60 -24.87 -13.29
CA LEU A 31 -14.38 -23.76 -12.70
C LEU A 31 -13.64 -23.05 -11.57
N ARG A 32 -12.83 -23.75 -10.75
CA ARG A 32 -11.97 -23.11 -9.73
C ARG A 32 -10.91 -22.20 -10.34
N ARG A 33 -10.50 -22.45 -11.59
CA ARG A 33 -9.58 -21.59 -12.35
C ARG A 33 -10.30 -20.43 -13.02
N VAL A 34 -11.63 -20.46 -13.11
CA VAL A 34 -12.43 -19.31 -13.49
C VAL A 34 -12.52 -18.39 -12.27
N ALA A 35 -11.70 -17.34 -12.27
CA ALA A 35 -11.45 -16.50 -11.10
C ALA A 35 -12.71 -15.82 -10.50
N SER A 36 -13.81 -15.73 -11.25
CA SER A 36 -15.05 -15.02 -10.90
C SER A 36 -16.27 -15.95 -10.89
N THR A 37 -17.09 -15.87 -9.85
CA THR A 37 -18.35 -16.64 -9.76
C THR A 37 -19.32 -16.26 -10.88
N PRO A 38 -19.55 -14.97 -11.22
CA PRO A 38 -20.34 -14.61 -12.41
C PRO A 38 -19.84 -15.25 -13.72
N ALA A 39 -18.52 -15.39 -13.89
CA ALA A 39 -17.95 -16.05 -15.06
C ALA A 39 -18.21 -17.57 -15.02
N ALA A 40 -18.06 -18.20 -13.85
CA ALA A 40 -18.42 -19.60 -13.65
C ALA A 40 -19.91 -19.85 -13.93
N VAL A 41 -20.80 -18.95 -13.49
CA VAL A 41 -22.24 -19.02 -13.80
C VAL A 41 -22.48 -18.98 -15.31
N ARG A 42 -21.76 -18.14 -16.07
CA ARG A 42 -21.91 -18.07 -17.54
C ARG A 42 -21.61 -19.40 -18.24
N THR A 43 -20.75 -20.26 -17.68
CA THR A 43 -20.50 -21.60 -18.24
C THR A 43 -21.74 -22.49 -18.24
N SER A 44 -22.78 -22.14 -17.47
CA SER A 44 -24.08 -22.81 -17.45
C SER A 44 -24.77 -22.88 -18.82
N ILE A 45 -24.37 -22.03 -19.78
CA ILE A 45 -24.92 -22.04 -21.14
C ILE A 45 -24.32 -23.14 -22.03
N LEU A 46 -23.18 -23.73 -21.63
CA LEU A 46 -22.45 -24.70 -22.44
C LEU A 46 -23.26 -25.99 -22.61
N SER A 47 -23.81 -26.53 -21.52
CA SER A 47 -24.74 -27.66 -21.57
C SER A 47 -25.56 -27.77 -20.29
N ARG A 48 -26.57 -28.67 -20.27
CA ARG A 48 -27.40 -28.91 -19.07
C ARG A 48 -26.57 -29.34 -17.86
N ARG A 49 -25.44 -30.01 -18.08
CA ARG A 49 -24.54 -30.50 -17.02
C ARG A 49 -23.87 -29.35 -16.28
N TRP A 50 -23.44 -28.31 -17.00
CA TRP A 50 -22.74 -27.16 -16.44
C TRP A 50 -23.61 -26.24 -15.59
N ARG A 51 -24.94 -26.33 -15.73
CA ARG A 51 -25.90 -25.40 -15.13
C ARG A 51 -25.77 -25.23 -13.61
N ARG A 52 -25.29 -26.27 -12.91
CA ARG A 52 -25.19 -26.28 -11.44
C ARG A 52 -23.80 -26.56 -10.90
N LEU A 53 -22.81 -26.86 -11.74
CA LEU A 53 -21.45 -27.19 -11.27
C LEU A 53 -20.80 -26.04 -10.48
N TRP A 54 -21.10 -24.80 -10.86
CA TRP A 54 -20.61 -23.64 -10.13
C TRP A 54 -21.22 -23.50 -8.73
N ALA A 55 -22.41 -24.08 -8.48
CA ALA A 55 -23.08 -23.99 -7.19
C ALA A 55 -22.41 -24.86 -6.10
N ASP A 56 -21.55 -25.79 -6.53
CA ASP A 56 -20.74 -26.67 -5.69
C ASP A 56 -19.35 -26.08 -5.39
N LEU A 57 -19.07 -24.85 -5.84
CA LEU A 57 -17.85 -24.13 -5.51
C LEU A 57 -17.87 -23.65 -4.06
N THR A 58 -16.74 -23.83 -3.37
CA THR A 58 -16.54 -23.36 -2.00
C THR A 58 -16.08 -21.91 -1.93
N GLU A 59 -15.68 -21.32 -3.06
CA GLU A 59 -15.27 -19.92 -3.14
C GLU A 59 -16.25 -19.14 -4.01
N LEU A 60 -16.92 -18.16 -3.40
CA LEU A 60 -17.82 -17.24 -4.07
C LEU A 60 -17.14 -15.88 -4.21
N ARG A 61 -16.65 -15.58 -5.41
CA ARG A 61 -15.91 -14.35 -5.74
C ARG A 61 -16.75 -13.50 -6.69
N LEU A 62 -17.36 -12.47 -6.14
CA LEU A 62 -18.21 -11.49 -6.81
C LEU A 62 -17.50 -10.15 -6.75
N ASP A 63 -16.36 -10.03 -7.46
CA ASP A 63 -15.48 -8.86 -7.38
C ASP A 63 -15.68 -7.89 -8.54
N SER A 64 -15.65 -6.59 -8.28
CA SER A 64 -15.86 -5.53 -9.29
C SER A 64 -14.77 -5.48 -10.36
N VAL A 65 -13.56 -5.92 -10.02
CA VAL A 65 -12.38 -5.95 -10.91
C VAL A 65 -12.44 -7.12 -11.89
N LEU A 66 -13.30 -8.12 -11.63
CA LEU A 66 -13.40 -9.31 -12.46
C LEU A 66 -14.60 -9.21 -13.41
N ALA A 67 -14.38 -9.51 -14.69
CA ALA A 67 -15.47 -9.70 -15.63
C ALA A 67 -16.07 -11.11 -15.45
N PRO A 68 -17.40 -11.27 -15.50
CA PRO A 68 -18.44 -10.24 -15.53
C PRO A 68 -18.56 -9.46 -14.21
N VAL A 69 -18.68 -8.14 -14.31
CA VAL A 69 -18.87 -7.26 -13.16
C VAL A 69 -20.20 -7.59 -12.47
N PRO A 70 -20.20 -7.84 -11.15
CA PRO A 70 -21.40 -8.24 -10.41
C PRO A 70 -22.32 -7.05 -10.15
N GLY A 71 -23.62 -7.24 -10.36
CA GLY A 71 -24.64 -6.35 -9.82
C GLY A 71 -25.24 -6.89 -8.52
N ILE A 72 -26.05 -6.09 -7.83
CA ILE A 72 -26.74 -6.49 -6.58
C ILE A 72 -27.50 -7.81 -6.74
N GLY A 73 -28.31 -7.93 -7.80
CA GLY A 73 -29.08 -9.16 -8.06
C GLY A 73 -28.21 -10.37 -8.41
N THR A 74 -26.95 -10.15 -8.84
CA THR A 74 -26.00 -11.24 -9.08
C THR A 74 -25.57 -11.89 -7.77
N VAL A 75 -25.37 -11.07 -6.72
CA VAL A 75 -25.05 -11.54 -5.37
C VAL A 75 -26.21 -12.38 -4.82
N ASP A 76 -27.42 -11.84 -4.84
CA ASP A 76 -28.62 -12.55 -4.36
C ASP A 76 -28.81 -13.90 -5.06
N GLY A 77 -28.66 -13.93 -6.39
CA GLY A 77 -28.75 -15.15 -7.18
C GLY A 77 -27.64 -16.17 -6.87
N ALA A 78 -26.39 -15.71 -6.70
CA ALA A 78 -25.27 -16.58 -6.37
C ALA A 78 -25.41 -17.22 -4.99
N LEU A 79 -25.76 -16.43 -3.97
CA LEU A 79 -25.98 -16.91 -2.60
C LEU A 79 -27.19 -17.86 -2.53
N GLY A 80 -28.27 -17.55 -3.25
CA GLY A 80 -29.48 -18.39 -3.28
C GLY A 80 -29.30 -19.74 -3.99
N ALA A 81 -28.39 -19.81 -4.97
CA ALA A 81 -28.11 -21.05 -5.70
C ALA A 81 -27.00 -21.89 -5.07
N CYS A 82 -26.19 -21.33 -4.17
CA CYS A 82 -25.10 -22.03 -3.51
C CYS A 82 -25.58 -23.30 -2.78
N CYS A 83 -25.04 -24.44 -3.21
CA CYS A 83 -25.44 -25.77 -2.74
C CYS A 83 -24.48 -26.30 -1.65
N VAL A 84 -23.26 -25.77 -1.56
CA VAL A 84 -22.29 -26.24 -0.55
C VAL A 84 -22.73 -25.90 0.88
N PRO A 85 -22.51 -26.81 1.83
CA PRO A 85 -22.78 -26.56 3.25
C PRO A 85 -21.72 -25.65 3.89
N THR A 86 -20.54 -25.54 3.27
CA THR A 86 -19.45 -24.70 3.77
C THR A 86 -18.75 -24.00 2.61
N VAL A 87 -18.69 -22.68 2.70
CA VAL A 87 -18.01 -21.76 1.78
C VAL A 87 -16.70 -21.33 2.46
N THR A 88 -15.55 -21.53 1.82
CA THR A 88 -14.24 -21.14 2.36
C THR A 88 -13.97 -19.65 2.19
N ARG A 89 -14.54 -19.02 1.16
CA ARG A 89 -14.39 -17.58 0.90
C ARG A 89 -15.64 -17.00 0.27
N LEU A 90 -16.15 -15.92 0.85
CA LEU A 90 -17.17 -15.07 0.26
C LEU A 90 -16.59 -13.67 0.07
N SER A 91 -16.40 -13.27 -1.19
CA SER A 91 -15.99 -11.93 -1.57
C SER A 91 -17.09 -11.27 -2.39
N VAL A 92 -17.57 -10.12 -1.93
CA VAL A 92 -18.59 -9.30 -2.61
C VAL A 92 -18.05 -7.89 -2.72
N SER A 93 -17.77 -7.43 -3.94
CA SER A 93 -17.29 -6.09 -4.22
C SER A 93 -18.21 -5.40 -5.23
N LEU A 94 -18.90 -4.39 -4.71
CA LEU A 94 -19.87 -3.54 -5.40
C LEU A 94 -19.47 -2.06 -5.33
N ASP A 95 -18.22 -1.78 -5.02
CA ASP A 95 -17.58 -0.47 -4.90
C ASP A 95 -17.62 0.37 -6.19
N HIS A 96 -17.78 -0.29 -7.35
CA HIS A 96 -17.98 0.35 -8.66
C HIS A 96 -19.38 0.97 -8.84
N LEU A 97 -20.36 0.64 -7.99
CA LEU A 97 -21.72 1.20 -8.08
C LEU A 97 -21.72 2.66 -7.62
N PRO A 98 -22.65 3.50 -8.13
CA PRO A 98 -22.72 4.89 -7.68
C PRO A 98 -23.07 4.97 -6.17
N PRO A 99 -22.50 5.95 -5.44
CA PRO A 99 -22.80 6.13 -4.01
C PRO A 99 -24.29 6.36 -3.72
N TRP A 100 -24.99 7.03 -4.64
CA TRP A 100 -26.43 7.31 -4.56
C TRP A 100 -27.20 6.55 -5.65
N GLY A 101 -28.42 6.15 -5.34
CA GLY A 101 -29.31 5.51 -6.31
C GLY A 101 -28.93 4.08 -6.70
N SER A 102 -27.91 3.48 -6.06
CA SER A 102 -27.51 2.09 -6.31
C SER A 102 -28.53 1.06 -5.83
N GLY A 103 -29.46 1.43 -4.93
CA GLY A 103 -30.42 0.51 -4.34
C GLY A 103 -29.83 -0.40 -3.24
N LEU A 104 -28.60 -0.10 -2.79
CA LEU A 104 -28.00 -0.72 -1.60
C LEU A 104 -28.63 -0.12 -0.33
N SER A 105 -29.13 -1.01 0.53
CA SER A 105 -29.70 -0.73 1.86
C SER A 105 -29.27 -1.81 2.85
N ALA A 106 -29.45 -1.58 4.14
CA ALA A 106 -29.11 -2.56 5.17
C ALA A 106 -29.92 -3.85 5.00
N ASP A 107 -31.19 -3.72 4.58
CA ASP A 107 -32.08 -4.86 4.28
C ASP A 107 -31.56 -5.75 3.14
N ARG A 108 -30.76 -5.19 2.22
CA ARG A 108 -30.13 -5.95 1.13
C ARG A 108 -28.86 -6.66 1.58
N VAL A 109 -28.06 -6.02 2.42
CA VAL A 109 -26.76 -6.55 2.86
C VAL A 109 -26.92 -7.55 4.02
N ALA A 110 -27.92 -7.36 4.89
CA ALA A 110 -28.15 -8.23 6.05
C ALA A 110 -28.35 -9.71 5.68
N PRO A 111 -29.11 -10.09 4.63
CA PRO A 111 -29.18 -11.47 4.16
C PRO A 111 -27.83 -12.06 3.74
N TRP A 112 -26.92 -11.24 3.19
CA TRP A 112 -25.57 -11.70 2.80
C TRP A 112 -24.74 -12.03 4.03
N LEU A 113 -24.80 -11.20 5.06
CA LEU A 113 -24.16 -11.46 6.36
C LEU A 113 -24.80 -12.67 7.06
N GLN A 114 -26.12 -12.84 6.96
CA GLN A 114 -26.80 -14.01 7.50
C GLN A 114 -26.38 -15.30 6.78
N PHE A 115 -26.17 -15.24 5.47
CA PHE A 115 -25.57 -16.36 4.73
C PHE A 115 -24.16 -16.65 5.23
N ALA A 116 -23.34 -15.61 5.40
CA ALA A 116 -21.96 -15.73 5.85
C ALA A 116 -21.85 -16.41 7.22
N SER A 117 -22.63 -15.95 8.22
CA SER A 117 -22.64 -16.57 9.57
C SER A 117 -22.95 -18.07 9.56
N ARG A 118 -23.77 -18.53 8.62
CA ARG A 118 -24.19 -19.95 8.57
C ARG A 118 -23.26 -20.83 7.77
N ARG A 119 -22.66 -20.29 6.70
CA ARG A 119 -21.98 -21.11 5.69
C ARG A 119 -20.50 -20.78 5.52
N VAL A 120 -20.04 -19.59 5.87
CA VAL A 120 -18.64 -19.21 5.62
C VAL A 120 -17.74 -19.73 6.75
N ALA A 121 -16.69 -20.44 6.37
CA ALA A 121 -15.64 -20.95 7.25
C ALA A 121 -14.27 -20.62 6.66
N GLY A 122 -13.86 -19.36 6.83
CA GLY A 122 -12.68 -18.76 6.21
C GLY A 122 -12.91 -17.27 6.05
N ASP A 123 -12.88 -16.76 4.82
CA ASP A 123 -12.79 -15.32 4.57
C ASP A 123 -14.14 -14.71 4.19
N LEU A 124 -14.49 -13.59 4.83
CA LEU A 124 -15.64 -12.75 4.50
C LEU A 124 -15.17 -11.36 4.09
N CYS A 125 -15.39 -10.99 2.82
CA CYS A 125 -15.07 -9.69 2.28
C CYS A 125 -16.32 -9.04 1.67
N ILE A 126 -16.68 -7.85 2.13
CA ILE A 126 -17.77 -7.04 1.58
C ILE A 126 -17.26 -5.61 1.36
N LEU A 127 -17.17 -5.20 0.10
CA LEU A 127 -16.75 -3.86 -0.33
C LEU A 127 -17.93 -3.17 -1.03
N LEU A 128 -18.42 -2.08 -0.43
CA LEU A 128 -19.54 -1.28 -0.92
C LEU A 128 -19.04 0.11 -1.34
N PRO A 129 -19.82 0.85 -2.16
CA PRO A 129 -19.44 2.19 -2.59
C PRO A 129 -19.16 3.14 -1.42
N ALA A 130 -18.06 3.89 -1.52
CA ALA A 130 -17.74 4.95 -0.57
C ALA A 130 -18.84 6.03 -0.56
N ALA A 131 -19.09 6.64 0.59
CA ALA A 131 -20.02 7.76 0.66
C ALA A 131 -19.45 8.97 -0.10
N ALA A 132 -20.25 9.61 -0.95
CA ALA A 132 -19.82 10.81 -1.66
C ALA A 132 -19.55 11.97 -0.67
N THR A 133 -18.40 12.61 -0.82
CA THR A 133 -18.01 13.79 -0.05
C THR A 133 -18.96 14.96 -0.34
N GLY A 134 -19.69 15.44 0.66
CA GLY A 134 -20.45 16.69 0.60
C GLY A 134 -21.94 16.59 0.19
N GLY A 135 -22.52 15.39 0.11
CA GLY A 135 -23.97 15.23 -0.01
C GLY A 135 -24.69 15.15 1.33
N VAL A 136 -25.99 15.47 1.34
CA VAL A 136 -26.88 15.21 2.47
C VAL A 136 -26.77 13.72 2.82
N VAL A 137 -26.28 13.39 4.02
CA VAL A 137 -26.17 12.02 4.49
C VAL A 137 -27.59 11.43 4.45
N ALA A 138 -27.79 10.44 3.57
CA ALA A 138 -28.99 9.62 3.61
C ALA A 138 -29.16 9.06 5.02
N VAL A 139 -30.40 8.86 5.47
CA VAL A 139 -30.73 8.28 6.79
C VAL A 139 -29.75 7.16 7.14
N GLU A 140 -29.06 7.26 8.28
CA GLU A 140 -28.13 6.22 8.72
C GLU A 140 -28.89 4.91 8.89
N GLU A 141 -28.37 3.83 8.31
CA GLU A 141 -29.00 2.51 8.36
C GLU A 141 -28.18 1.58 9.27
N ASP A 142 -28.84 0.96 10.25
CA ASP A 142 -28.18 -0.01 11.14
C ASP A 142 -27.98 -1.35 10.41
N LEU A 143 -26.71 -1.75 10.26
CA LEU A 143 -26.32 -3.03 9.71
C LEU A 143 -25.77 -3.92 10.81
N HIS A 144 -26.48 -5.00 11.14
CA HIS A 144 -26.08 -5.91 12.21
C HIS A 144 -25.16 -7.01 11.68
N LEU A 145 -23.98 -7.13 12.27
CA LEU A 145 -23.07 -8.24 11.99
C LEU A 145 -23.49 -9.45 12.85
N PRO A 146 -23.90 -10.59 12.25
CA PRO A 146 -24.16 -11.80 13.00
C PRO A 146 -22.85 -12.46 13.47
N VAL A 147 -22.94 -13.29 14.50
CA VAL A 147 -21.79 -14.08 14.99
C VAL A 147 -21.38 -15.07 13.91
N CYS A 148 -20.10 -15.03 13.53
CA CYS A 148 -19.54 -15.87 12.48
C CYS A 148 -18.43 -16.75 13.06
N ASP A 149 -18.80 -17.83 13.76
CA ASP A 149 -17.88 -18.63 14.58
C ASP A 149 -16.71 -19.24 13.80
N ARG A 150 -16.95 -19.58 12.53
CA ARG A 150 -15.98 -20.26 11.64
C ARG A 150 -15.22 -19.31 10.73
N VAL A 151 -15.57 -18.02 10.72
CA VAL A 151 -14.89 -17.01 9.90
C VAL A 151 -13.58 -16.64 10.56
N THR A 152 -12.50 -16.70 9.79
CA THR A 152 -11.13 -16.39 10.22
C THR A 152 -10.73 -14.97 9.87
N GLU A 153 -11.33 -14.39 8.82
CA GLU A 153 -10.99 -13.06 8.32
C GLU A 153 -12.25 -12.29 7.92
N ILE A 154 -12.36 -11.03 8.38
CA ILE A 154 -13.45 -10.13 8.02
C ILE A 154 -12.88 -8.84 7.42
N THR A 155 -13.26 -8.50 6.20
CA THR A 155 -13.01 -7.19 5.57
C THR A 155 -14.34 -6.54 5.20
N LEU A 156 -14.64 -5.38 5.78
CA LEU A 156 -15.89 -4.66 5.58
C LEU A 156 -15.61 -3.20 5.22
N TRP A 157 -15.90 -2.82 3.98
CA TRP A 157 -15.88 -1.42 3.53
C TRP A 157 -17.32 -1.06 3.21
N LEU A 158 -18.01 -0.40 4.14
CA LEU A 158 -19.48 -0.29 4.08
C LEU A 158 -19.94 1.04 3.45
N GLY A 159 -19.12 2.08 3.53
CA GLY A 159 -19.56 3.45 3.22
C GLY A 159 -20.18 4.11 4.45
N ALA A 160 -19.90 5.40 4.69
CA ALA A 160 -20.30 6.16 5.89
C ALA A 160 -21.81 6.20 6.20
N ARG A 161 -22.65 5.59 5.36
CA ARG A 161 -24.11 5.49 5.51
C ARG A 161 -24.57 4.35 6.45
N PHE A 162 -23.75 3.31 6.63
CA PHE A 162 -24.11 2.20 7.50
C PHE A 162 -23.53 2.40 8.89
N ARG A 163 -24.37 2.23 9.91
CA ARG A 163 -23.93 2.04 11.29
C ARG A 163 -23.77 0.53 11.53
N LEU A 164 -22.53 0.08 11.65
CA LEU A 164 -22.22 -1.32 11.93
C LEU A 164 -22.50 -1.62 13.41
N ARG A 165 -23.46 -2.52 13.65
CA ARG A 165 -23.87 -2.98 14.98
C ARG A 165 -23.28 -4.36 15.23
N MET A 166 -22.57 -4.50 16.33
CA MET A 166 -21.92 -5.77 16.68
C MET A 166 -22.92 -6.69 17.42
N PRO A 167 -22.71 -8.02 17.41
CA PRO A 167 -23.54 -8.91 18.21
C PRO A 167 -23.52 -8.47 19.68
N ALA A 168 -24.69 -8.44 20.33
CA ALA A 168 -24.77 -8.14 21.75
C ALA A 168 -23.89 -9.10 22.58
N ALA A 169 -23.41 -8.61 23.72
CA ALA A 169 -22.53 -9.31 24.65
C ALA A 169 -22.96 -10.78 24.88
N GLY A 170 -22.25 -11.71 24.23
CA GLY A 170 -22.55 -13.15 24.24
C GLY A 170 -22.15 -13.89 22.97
N GLY A 171 -22.01 -13.17 21.84
CA GLY A 171 -21.53 -13.74 20.58
C GLY A 171 -20.00 -13.68 20.44
N THR A 172 -19.30 -14.81 20.48
CA THR A 172 -17.84 -14.86 20.34
C THR A 172 -17.42 -15.35 18.96
N PHE A 173 -16.61 -14.59 18.25
CA PHE A 173 -15.95 -14.97 17.00
C PHE A 173 -14.73 -15.84 17.32
N SER A 174 -14.96 -17.14 17.51
CA SER A 174 -13.94 -18.07 18.03
C SER A 174 -12.71 -18.25 17.13
N ALA A 175 -12.88 -18.18 15.81
CA ALA A 175 -11.81 -18.41 14.83
C ALA A 175 -11.22 -17.12 14.23
N LEU A 176 -11.78 -15.95 14.55
CA LEU A 176 -11.47 -14.69 13.87
C LEU A 176 -10.08 -14.19 14.27
N ALA A 177 -9.20 -14.11 13.27
CA ALA A 177 -7.81 -13.71 13.41
C ALA A 177 -7.50 -12.35 12.77
N TYR A 178 -8.27 -11.94 11.77
CA TYR A 178 -8.09 -10.67 11.04
C TYR A 178 -9.41 -9.92 10.91
N VAL A 179 -9.41 -8.62 11.24
CA VAL A 179 -10.54 -7.71 11.02
C VAL A 179 -10.06 -6.42 10.38
N ASN A 180 -10.69 -6.02 9.28
CA ASN A 180 -10.46 -4.74 8.62
C ASN A 180 -11.80 -4.05 8.34
N ILE A 181 -12.08 -2.96 9.06
CA ILE A 181 -13.30 -2.18 8.91
C ILE A 181 -12.93 -0.80 8.40
N ARG A 182 -13.49 -0.40 7.25
CA ARG A 182 -13.29 0.92 6.67
C ARG A 182 -14.60 1.60 6.36
N ASP A 183 -14.59 2.92 6.50
CA ASP A 183 -15.68 3.82 6.12
C ASP A 183 -17.04 3.32 6.64
N ALA A 184 -17.15 3.02 7.93
CA ALA A 184 -18.39 2.60 8.58
C ALA A 184 -18.62 3.42 9.86
N ARG A 185 -19.86 3.76 10.19
CA ARG A 185 -20.18 4.34 11.50
C ARG A 185 -20.20 3.22 12.54
N MET A 186 -19.60 3.44 13.70
CA MET A 186 -19.60 2.48 14.81
C MET A 186 -19.59 3.26 16.13
N ASP A 187 -20.17 2.71 17.19
CA ASP A 187 -20.03 3.26 18.54
C ASP A 187 -18.70 2.81 19.17
N SER A 188 -18.06 3.68 19.96
CA SER A 188 -16.80 3.33 20.63
C SER A 188 -16.96 2.11 21.54
N ARG A 189 -18.05 2.00 22.30
CA ARG A 189 -18.30 0.87 23.20
C ARG A 189 -18.49 -0.45 22.46
N GLU A 190 -19.11 -0.41 21.28
CA GLU A 190 -19.26 -1.62 20.46
C GLU A 190 -17.93 -2.13 19.96
N LEU A 191 -17.02 -1.23 19.56
CA LEU A 191 -15.66 -1.59 19.18
C LEU A 191 -14.89 -2.18 20.37
N GLU A 192 -15.00 -1.55 21.54
CA GLU A 192 -14.36 -2.02 22.78
C GLU A 192 -14.82 -3.44 23.16
N GLU A 193 -16.13 -3.67 23.19
CA GLU A 193 -16.74 -4.96 23.54
C GLU A 193 -16.38 -6.03 22.52
N PHE A 194 -16.43 -5.69 21.23
CA PHE A 194 -16.09 -6.61 20.15
C PHE A 194 -14.64 -7.10 20.21
N VAL A 195 -13.69 -6.20 20.45
CA VAL A 195 -12.26 -6.55 20.49
C VAL A 195 -11.90 -7.21 21.82
N SER A 196 -12.44 -6.72 22.94
CA SER A 196 -12.04 -7.18 24.27
C SER A 196 -12.68 -8.52 24.68
N VAL A 197 -13.91 -8.77 24.23
CA VAL A 197 -14.68 -9.96 24.63
C VAL A 197 -15.04 -10.83 23.41
N GLY A 198 -15.36 -10.19 22.28
CA GLY A 198 -15.88 -10.87 21.10
C GLY A 198 -14.86 -11.70 20.30
N CYS A 199 -13.56 -11.39 20.38
CA CYS A 199 -12.55 -11.98 19.46
C CYS A 199 -11.29 -12.50 20.20
N PRO A 200 -11.33 -13.69 20.82
CA PRO A 200 -10.23 -14.21 21.64
C PRO A 200 -8.96 -14.59 20.85
N CYS A 201 -9.08 -14.80 19.54
CA CYS A 201 -7.99 -15.23 18.66
C CYS A 201 -7.49 -14.11 17.72
N LEU A 202 -7.95 -12.87 17.91
CA LEU A 202 -7.67 -11.76 17.02
C LEU A 202 -6.18 -11.42 17.02
N LYS A 203 -5.55 -11.51 15.85
CA LYS A 203 -4.12 -11.19 15.64
C LYS A 203 -3.95 -9.82 15.00
N GLU A 204 -4.87 -9.42 14.12
CA GLU A 204 -4.75 -8.20 13.35
C GLU A 204 -6.07 -7.43 13.34
N LEU A 205 -6.00 -6.14 13.68
CA LEU A 205 -7.14 -5.24 13.70
C LEU A 205 -6.79 -3.97 12.92
N ALA A 206 -7.52 -3.71 11.83
CA ALA A 206 -7.44 -2.48 11.07
C ALA A 206 -8.78 -1.75 11.08
N VAL A 207 -8.79 -0.51 11.58
CA VAL A 207 -10.01 0.27 11.78
C VAL A 207 -9.78 1.67 11.23
N ARG A 208 -10.39 1.98 10.08
CA ARG A 208 -10.33 3.30 9.43
C ARG A 208 -11.74 3.89 9.34
N LEU A 209 -12.18 4.56 10.40
CA LEU A 209 -13.57 5.02 10.54
C LEU A 209 -13.68 6.54 10.46
N PRO A 210 -14.82 7.06 9.96
CA PRO A 210 -15.16 8.48 10.10
C PRO A 210 -15.24 8.88 11.59
N PRO A 211 -15.19 10.19 11.90
CA PRO A 211 -15.21 10.66 13.28
C PRO A 211 -16.45 10.19 14.04
N PHE A 212 -16.30 9.83 15.31
CA PHE A 212 -17.46 9.55 16.17
C PHE A 212 -18.37 10.79 16.30
N LEU A 213 -19.67 10.58 16.53
CA LEU A 213 -20.64 11.67 16.71
C LEU A 213 -20.39 12.50 17.97
N ALA A 214 -19.66 11.94 18.94
CA ALA A 214 -19.18 12.62 20.14
C ALA A 214 -17.71 12.22 20.40
N GLU A 215 -16.96 13.12 21.07
CA GLU A 215 -15.62 12.82 21.57
C GLU A 215 -15.62 11.53 22.39
N SER A 216 -14.95 10.50 21.85
CA SER A 216 -15.03 9.14 22.40
C SER A 216 -13.73 8.72 23.06
N VAL A 217 -13.87 7.90 24.10
CA VAL A 217 -12.80 7.13 24.71
C VAL A 217 -12.89 5.73 24.12
N VAL A 218 -11.75 5.18 23.68
CA VAL A 218 -11.67 3.84 23.10
C VAL A 218 -10.63 3.02 23.87
N CYS A 219 -11.05 1.89 24.40
CA CYS A 219 -10.24 0.94 25.17
C CYS A 219 -10.10 -0.40 24.42
N ILE A 220 -8.90 -0.68 23.92
CA ILE A 220 -8.56 -1.93 23.25
C ILE A 220 -7.78 -2.81 24.22
N ARG A 221 -8.40 -3.91 24.68
CA ARG A 221 -7.74 -4.92 25.50
C ARG A 221 -7.71 -6.23 24.75
N SER A 222 -6.54 -6.75 24.40
CA SER A 222 -6.45 -8.03 23.70
C SER A 222 -5.14 -8.74 24.02
N ALA A 223 -5.23 -10.00 24.45
CA ALA A 223 -4.06 -10.82 24.75
C ALA A 223 -3.38 -11.40 23.49
N SER A 224 -4.08 -11.45 22.36
CA SER A 224 -3.61 -12.11 21.13
C SER A 224 -3.20 -11.15 20.01
N LEU A 225 -3.55 -9.86 20.14
CA LEU A 225 -3.36 -8.86 19.08
C LEU A 225 -1.87 -8.60 18.84
N ARG A 226 -1.46 -8.71 17.57
CA ARG A 226 -0.10 -8.50 17.07
C ARG A 226 0.04 -7.28 16.17
N ARG A 227 -1.02 -6.90 15.46
CA ARG A 227 -1.04 -5.70 14.59
C ARG A 227 -2.28 -4.88 14.84
N LEU A 228 -2.11 -3.58 15.02
CA LEU A 228 -3.18 -2.62 15.21
C LEU A 228 -2.99 -1.43 14.27
N ASP A 229 -3.91 -1.23 13.33
CA ASP A 229 -4.00 -0.02 12.51
C ASP A 229 -5.23 0.78 12.95
N PHE A 230 -5.02 1.87 13.67
CA PHE A 230 -6.07 2.69 14.28
C PHE A 230 -6.12 4.08 13.65
N HIS A 231 -7.09 4.32 12.77
CA HIS A 231 -7.27 5.61 12.10
C HIS A 231 -8.72 6.08 12.26
N ILE A 232 -9.03 6.64 13.43
CA ILE A 232 -10.36 7.17 13.74
C ILE A 232 -10.24 8.63 14.16
N LYS A 233 -10.84 9.52 13.37
CA LYS A 233 -10.80 10.97 13.64
C LYS A 233 -11.55 11.34 14.91
N ASN A 234 -11.13 12.42 15.57
CA ASN A 234 -11.74 12.96 16.80
C ASN A 234 -11.79 11.96 17.98
N THR A 235 -10.80 11.07 18.08
CA THR A 235 -10.68 10.19 19.26
C THR A 235 -10.06 10.98 20.41
N ARG A 236 -10.79 11.15 21.52
CA ARG A 236 -10.33 11.95 22.66
C ARG A 236 -9.28 11.23 23.49
N ARG A 237 -9.44 9.92 23.66
CA ARG A 237 -8.51 9.08 24.42
C ARG A 237 -8.53 7.66 23.88
N LEU A 238 -7.35 7.13 23.61
CA LEU A 238 -7.11 5.74 23.22
C LEU A 238 -6.31 5.05 24.33
N GLU A 239 -6.81 3.91 24.82
CA GLU A 239 -6.09 3.03 25.74
C GLU A 239 -5.89 1.68 25.06
N VAL A 240 -4.64 1.26 24.89
CA VAL A 240 -4.29 -0.03 24.31
C VAL A 240 -3.55 -0.85 25.36
N SER A 241 -4.08 -2.02 25.69
CA SER A 241 -3.41 -3.03 26.51
C SER A 241 -3.35 -4.31 25.68
N ALA A 242 -2.20 -4.53 25.04
CA ALA A 242 -1.98 -5.63 24.13
C ALA A 242 -0.55 -6.16 24.29
N PRO A 243 -0.33 -7.17 25.16
CA PRO A 243 1.02 -7.62 25.52
C PRO A 243 1.82 -8.20 24.35
N CYS A 244 1.13 -8.78 23.35
CA CYS A 244 1.75 -9.39 22.18
C CYS A 244 1.77 -8.46 20.94
N LEU A 245 1.51 -7.17 21.11
CA LEU A 245 1.43 -6.23 19.98
C LEU A 245 2.83 -5.95 19.41
N GLU A 246 3.04 -6.33 18.16
CA GLU A 246 4.32 -6.21 17.44
C GLU A 246 4.36 -4.95 16.54
N ARG A 247 3.20 -4.57 15.95
CA ARG A 247 3.05 -3.40 15.06
C ARG A 247 1.88 -2.53 15.47
N LEU A 248 2.12 -1.23 15.57
CA LEU A 248 1.10 -0.20 15.75
C LEU A 248 1.17 0.83 14.62
N SER A 249 0.07 1.05 13.91
CA SER A 249 -0.14 2.23 13.08
C SER A 249 -1.26 3.06 13.66
N MET A 250 -1.06 4.38 13.81
CA MET A 250 -2.13 5.23 14.33
C MET A 250 -2.11 6.68 13.84
N SER A 251 -3.31 7.29 13.81
CA SER A 251 -3.50 8.73 13.66
C SER A 251 -4.79 9.24 14.30
N ASN A 252 -4.83 10.56 14.58
CA ASN A 252 -6.00 11.33 15.01
C ASN A 252 -6.54 10.99 16.41
N ALA A 253 -5.66 10.67 17.37
CA ALA A 253 -6.00 10.49 18.78
C ALA A 253 -5.38 11.60 19.64
N ASP A 254 -6.20 12.35 20.40
CA ASP A 254 -5.75 13.47 21.24
C ASP A 254 -4.90 13.02 22.45
N LYS A 255 -5.23 11.86 23.01
CA LYS A 255 -4.47 11.21 24.09
C LYS A 255 -4.38 9.72 23.81
N ALA A 256 -3.23 9.13 24.07
CA ALA A 256 -2.97 7.71 23.85
C ALA A 256 -2.15 7.15 25.01
N CYS A 257 -2.57 6.01 25.55
CA CYS A 257 -1.80 5.22 26.50
C CYS A 257 -1.66 3.81 25.94
N ILE A 258 -0.43 3.41 25.61
CA ILE A 258 -0.13 2.18 24.89
C ILE A 258 0.76 1.30 25.76
N ALA A 259 0.20 0.21 26.26
CA ALA A 259 0.89 -0.87 26.97
C ALA A 259 1.12 -2.05 26.02
N ALA A 260 2.32 -2.11 25.44
CA ALA A 260 2.73 -3.07 24.42
C ALA A 260 4.25 -3.38 24.54
N PRO A 261 4.66 -4.32 25.41
CA PRO A 261 6.08 -4.59 25.67
C PRO A 261 6.84 -5.17 24.46
N GLU A 262 6.16 -5.92 23.59
CA GLU A 262 6.76 -6.56 22.40
C GLU A 262 6.71 -5.67 21.14
N LEU A 263 6.42 -4.38 21.30
CA LEU A 263 6.26 -3.45 20.18
C LEU A 263 7.59 -3.25 19.46
N GLY A 264 7.65 -3.69 18.20
CA GLY A 264 8.83 -3.55 17.35
C GLY A 264 8.63 -2.57 16.19
N GLU A 265 7.39 -2.25 15.82
CA GLU A 265 7.10 -1.37 14.70
C GLU A 265 6.05 -0.31 15.07
N VAL A 266 6.36 0.96 14.80
CA VAL A 266 5.44 2.09 15.01
C VAL A 266 5.32 2.89 13.72
N ALA A 267 4.09 3.10 13.25
CA ALA A 267 3.77 4.05 12.21
C ALA A 267 2.88 5.15 12.79
N TRP A 268 3.39 6.38 12.76
CA TRP A 268 2.73 7.55 13.30
C TRP A 268 2.41 8.52 12.16
N GLU A 269 1.19 8.43 11.65
CA GLU A 269 0.74 9.20 10.46
C GLU A 269 0.24 10.63 10.82
N ASP A 270 0.29 11.01 12.10
CA ASP A 270 -0.25 12.29 12.61
C ASP A 270 0.87 13.29 12.92
N ASP A 271 0.64 14.58 12.70
CA ASP A 271 1.56 15.68 12.99
C ASP A 271 1.40 16.27 14.40
N THR A 272 0.67 15.61 15.30
CA THR A 272 0.35 16.16 16.64
C THR A 272 0.96 15.41 17.84
N PHE A 273 2.08 14.70 17.66
CA PHE A 273 2.68 13.94 18.76
C PHE A 273 3.04 14.83 19.99
N ASN A 274 2.59 14.43 21.18
CA ASN A 274 2.93 15.10 22.43
C ASN A 274 3.26 14.06 23.53
N PRO A 275 4.48 14.05 24.10
CA PRO A 275 4.90 13.05 25.07
C PRO A 275 4.10 13.07 26.38
N LEU A 276 3.44 14.19 26.72
CA LEU A 276 2.56 14.27 27.90
C LEU A 276 1.20 13.60 27.65
N ARG A 277 0.75 13.56 26.38
CA ARG A 277 -0.55 13.03 25.97
C ARG A 277 -0.48 11.63 25.36
N HIS A 278 0.65 11.29 24.76
CA HIS A 278 0.92 10.02 24.09
C HIS A 278 2.01 9.27 24.85
N GLN A 279 1.58 8.30 25.65
CA GLN A 279 2.44 7.54 26.55
C GLN A 279 2.54 6.11 26.05
N PHE A 280 3.77 5.67 25.85
CA PHE A 280 4.06 4.25 25.64
C PHE A 280 4.60 3.68 26.95
N THR A 281 3.76 2.95 27.67
CA THR A 281 4.08 2.27 28.92
C THR A 281 4.59 0.87 28.61
N GLU A 282 5.62 0.39 29.29
CA GLU A 282 6.20 -0.97 29.14
C GLU A 282 6.91 -1.26 27.81
N THR A 283 6.85 -0.37 26.82
CA THR A 283 7.60 -0.46 25.57
C THR A 283 9.09 -0.22 25.76
N GLY A 284 9.89 -1.05 25.09
CA GLY A 284 11.32 -0.84 24.94
C GLY A 284 11.67 0.48 24.26
N ARG A 285 12.95 0.85 24.32
CA ARG A 285 13.50 2.02 23.59
C ARG A 285 14.01 1.67 22.20
N HIS A 286 13.92 0.40 21.82
CA HIS A 286 14.42 -0.11 20.57
C HIS A 286 13.25 -0.52 19.68
N LEU A 287 13.24 -0.07 18.44
CA LEU A 287 12.27 -0.46 17.42
C LEU A 287 12.99 -1.07 16.22
N ARG A 288 12.36 -2.06 15.60
CA ARG A 288 12.76 -2.55 14.28
C ARG A 288 12.40 -1.54 13.20
N ARG A 289 11.25 -0.88 13.33
CA ARG A 289 10.79 0.10 12.34
C ARG A 289 10.03 1.27 12.95
N LEU A 290 10.36 2.48 12.53
CA LEU A 290 9.62 3.69 12.88
C LEU A 290 9.26 4.43 11.58
N VAL A 291 7.98 4.69 11.36
CA VAL A 291 7.46 5.49 10.24
C VAL A 291 6.81 6.74 10.79
N LEU A 292 7.21 7.93 10.35
CA LEU A 292 6.56 9.18 10.76
C LEU A 292 6.75 10.32 9.76
N ALA A 293 5.88 11.31 9.85
CA ALA A 293 6.12 12.62 9.25
C ALA A 293 7.03 13.46 10.17
N LEU A 294 8.16 13.93 9.65
CA LEU A 294 9.09 14.81 10.39
C LEU A 294 8.45 16.18 10.63
N SER A 295 8.29 16.53 11.90
CA SER A 295 7.81 17.81 12.36
C SER A 295 8.26 18.08 13.80
N ALA A 296 8.07 19.31 14.27
CA ALA A 296 8.43 19.72 15.63
C ALA A 296 7.77 18.89 16.73
N THR A 297 6.57 18.38 16.46
CA THR A 297 5.82 17.55 17.41
C THR A 297 6.33 16.11 17.42
N THR A 298 6.65 15.54 16.26
CA THR A 298 7.15 14.16 16.13
C THR A 298 8.63 14.03 16.51
N ALA A 299 9.39 15.13 16.60
CA ALA A 299 10.74 15.13 17.15
C ALA A 299 10.83 14.56 18.58
N SER A 300 9.78 14.74 19.38
CA SER A 300 9.69 14.15 20.73
C SER A 300 9.47 12.63 20.70
N LEU A 301 8.88 12.09 19.63
CA LEU A 301 8.72 10.64 19.43
C LEU A 301 10.06 10.00 19.06
N LEU A 302 10.87 10.68 18.23
CA LEU A 302 12.23 10.26 17.89
C LEU A 302 13.09 10.11 19.15
N GLN A 303 13.01 11.07 20.09
CA GLN A 303 13.73 11.01 21.37
C GLN A 303 13.28 9.88 22.30
N ARG A 304 12.10 9.31 22.09
CA ARG A 304 11.59 8.22 22.94
C ARG A 304 12.27 6.89 22.63
N PHE A 305 12.74 6.71 21.38
CA PHE A 305 13.33 5.47 20.87
C PHE A 305 14.78 5.73 20.45
N ASP A 306 15.74 5.28 21.25
CA ASP A 306 17.16 5.59 21.06
C ASP A 306 17.77 4.87 19.84
N ILE A 307 17.26 3.68 19.52
CA ILE A 307 17.78 2.80 18.47
C ILE A 307 16.62 2.31 17.60
N VAL A 308 16.68 2.60 16.30
CA VAL A 308 15.68 2.15 15.32
C VAL A 308 16.40 1.46 14.17
N ASP A 309 16.13 0.18 13.89
CA ASP A 309 16.82 -0.50 12.77
C ASP A 309 16.49 0.17 11.42
N GLU A 310 15.21 0.42 11.15
CA GLU A 310 14.72 1.13 9.96
C GLU A 310 13.87 2.35 10.32
N LEU A 311 14.37 3.55 10.00
CA LEU A 311 13.65 4.80 10.14
C LEU A 311 13.12 5.25 8.78
N THR A 312 11.80 5.32 8.64
CA THR A 312 11.10 5.85 7.48
C THR A 312 10.51 7.22 7.80
N VAL A 313 10.85 8.23 7.00
CA VAL A 313 10.40 9.61 7.22
C VAL A 313 9.73 10.20 5.99
N ASP A 314 8.61 10.87 6.23
CA ASP A 314 8.02 11.85 5.32
C ASP A 314 8.49 13.25 5.71
N VAL A 315 9.07 13.98 4.77
CA VAL A 315 9.63 15.32 5.02
C VAL A 315 8.60 16.37 4.65
N LEU A 316 7.97 16.97 5.67
CA LEU A 316 7.05 18.11 5.53
C LEU A 316 7.66 19.34 6.18
N ILE A 317 8.10 20.31 5.38
CA ILE A 317 8.71 21.55 5.88
C ILE A 317 7.71 22.70 5.74
N PRO A 318 7.25 23.31 6.85
CA PRO A 318 6.36 24.47 6.82
C PRO A 318 6.94 25.64 6.01
N HIS A 319 6.08 26.46 5.42
CA HIS A 319 6.51 27.63 4.64
C HIS A 319 7.32 28.64 5.48
N GLY A 320 8.28 29.30 4.83
CA GLY A 320 9.04 30.41 5.41
C GLY A 320 10.31 30.00 6.16
N ALA A 321 11.13 31.00 6.50
CA ALA A 321 12.47 30.79 7.07
C ALA A 321 12.45 30.08 8.43
N ASP A 322 11.45 30.35 9.26
CA ASP A 322 11.33 29.73 10.58
C ASP A 322 10.86 28.27 10.50
N GLY A 323 10.04 27.92 9.50
CA GLY A 323 9.69 26.53 9.21
C GLY A 323 10.91 25.69 8.84
N TYR A 324 11.82 26.25 8.05
CA TYR A 324 13.08 25.57 7.72
C TYR A 324 14.01 25.44 8.94
N LYS A 325 14.09 26.45 9.82
CA LYS A 325 14.90 26.34 11.05
C LYS A 325 14.36 25.26 11.99
N SER A 326 13.03 25.21 12.18
CA SER A 326 12.39 24.15 12.96
C SER A 326 12.77 22.77 12.44
N PHE A 327 12.71 22.57 11.12
CA PHE A 327 13.14 21.31 10.51
C PHE A 327 14.61 20.96 10.83
N LEU A 328 15.53 21.94 10.79
CA LEU A 328 16.94 21.68 11.13
C LEU A 328 17.09 21.19 12.57
N GLU A 329 16.32 21.77 13.51
CA GLU A 329 16.30 21.38 14.92
C GLU A 329 15.65 20.00 15.12
N ASP A 330 14.60 19.68 14.37
CA ASP A 330 13.91 18.38 14.45
C ASP A 330 14.81 17.23 13.99
N VAL A 331 15.60 17.47 12.94
CA VAL A 331 16.57 16.52 12.39
C VAL A 331 17.75 16.27 13.33
N ASP A 332 18.05 17.20 14.24
CA ASP A 332 19.08 16.99 15.27
C ASP A 332 18.68 15.92 16.30
N MET A 333 17.39 15.58 16.36
CA MET A 333 16.83 14.62 17.32
C MET A 333 16.64 13.21 16.74
N LEU A 334 17.18 12.94 15.54
CA LEU A 334 17.08 11.62 14.90
C LEU A 334 17.75 10.52 15.74
N PRO A 335 17.13 9.33 15.85
CA PRO A 335 17.72 8.19 16.54
C PRO A 335 18.86 7.58 15.72
N CYS A 336 19.66 6.74 16.37
CA CYS A 336 20.62 5.91 15.64
C CYS A 336 19.84 4.89 14.81
N CYS A 337 20.13 4.82 13.51
CA CYS A 337 19.47 3.88 12.62
C CYS A 337 20.41 3.25 11.60
N ASP A 338 20.13 1.99 11.26
CA ASP A 338 20.88 1.23 10.26
C ASP A 338 20.36 1.52 8.85
N VAL A 339 19.05 1.72 8.70
CA VAL A 339 18.38 2.02 7.43
C VAL A 339 17.60 3.32 7.56
N LEU A 340 17.86 4.29 6.69
CA LEU A 340 17.09 5.53 6.59
C LEU A 340 16.35 5.57 5.25
N VAL A 341 15.03 5.65 5.31
CA VAL A 341 14.13 5.73 4.15
C VAL A 341 13.43 7.07 4.14
N VAL A 342 13.56 7.84 3.07
CA VAL A 342 12.81 9.09 2.84
C VAL A 342 11.73 8.80 1.80
N GLN A 343 10.48 8.69 2.26
CA GLN A 343 9.34 8.26 1.43
C GLN A 343 8.75 9.37 0.57
N SER A 344 8.67 10.58 1.11
CA SER A 344 8.16 11.73 0.38
C SER A 344 8.81 13.02 0.85
N THR A 345 8.93 13.99 -0.05
CA THR A 345 9.41 15.34 0.27
C THR A 345 8.39 16.37 -0.22
N SER A 346 7.40 16.69 0.61
CA SER A 346 6.44 17.75 0.31
C SER A 346 6.93 19.05 0.94
N THR A 347 7.69 19.85 0.17
CA THR A 347 8.25 21.10 0.68
C THR A 347 8.07 22.24 -0.32
N SER A 348 7.86 23.45 0.18
CA SER A 348 8.02 24.68 -0.63
C SER A 348 9.47 25.18 -0.66
N HIS A 349 10.39 24.38 -0.13
CA HIS A 349 11.79 24.72 0.07
C HIS A 349 12.62 23.97 -0.95
N ASN A 350 13.91 24.28 -0.98
CA ASN A 350 14.83 23.48 -1.79
C ASN A 350 15.04 22.12 -1.11
N SER A 351 14.64 21.03 -1.77
CA SER A 351 14.71 19.67 -1.24
C SER A 351 16.16 19.19 -1.04
N ILE A 352 17.09 19.60 -1.90
CA ILE A 352 18.50 19.14 -1.85
C ILE A 352 19.15 19.47 -0.49
N PRO A 353 19.21 20.73 -0.04
CA PRO A 353 19.70 21.09 1.30
C PRO A 353 19.04 20.31 2.44
N SER A 354 17.75 20.02 2.31
CA SER A 354 16.98 19.31 3.34
C SER A 354 17.42 17.85 3.44
N LEU A 355 17.55 17.16 2.30
CA LEU A 355 18.05 15.78 2.23
C LEU A 355 19.51 15.66 2.67
N LEU A 356 20.36 16.62 2.28
CA LEU A 356 21.76 16.67 2.72
C LEU A 356 21.87 16.92 4.24
N HIS A 357 20.99 17.73 4.82
CA HIS A 357 20.96 17.94 6.27
C HIS A 357 20.53 16.68 7.02
N LEU A 358 19.54 15.93 6.51
CA LEU A 358 19.15 14.62 7.06
C LEU A 358 20.35 13.67 7.11
N LEU A 359 21.07 13.51 6.00
CA LEU A 359 22.26 12.67 5.92
C LEU A 359 23.39 13.15 6.84
N ARG A 360 23.56 14.48 6.98
CA ARG A 360 24.58 15.07 7.86
C ARG A 360 24.36 14.73 9.33
N ARG A 361 23.11 14.55 9.75
CA ARG A 361 22.73 14.37 11.16
C ARG A 361 22.32 12.95 11.51
N SER A 362 22.02 12.12 10.51
CA SER A 362 21.79 10.70 10.70
C SER A 362 23.08 9.97 11.13
N ALA A 363 23.01 9.22 12.22
CA ALA A 363 24.13 8.42 12.73
C ALA A 363 23.85 6.93 12.57
N GLY A 364 24.86 6.15 12.17
CA GLY A 364 24.75 4.68 12.07
C GLY A 364 24.27 4.15 10.72
N VAL A 365 23.87 5.02 9.79
CA VAL A 365 23.20 4.61 8.54
C VAL A 365 24.13 3.76 7.66
N LYS A 366 23.70 2.53 7.40
CA LYS A 366 24.30 1.58 6.46
C LYS A 366 23.61 1.63 5.12
N LYS A 367 22.26 1.63 5.11
CA LYS A 367 21.46 1.74 3.90
C LYS A 367 20.65 3.03 3.87
N PHE A 368 20.74 3.77 2.77
CA PHE A 368 19.91 4.97 2.52
C PHE A 368 18.99 4.74 1.33
N VAL A 369 17.69 4.96 1.51
CA VAL A 369 16.68 4.87 0.46
C VAL A 369 15.96 6.21 0.35
N VAL A 370 15.82 6.74 -0.88
CA VAL A 370 15.11 8.00 -1.11
C VAL A 370 14.16 7.88 -2.29
N TYR A 371 12.94 8.35 -2.10
CA TYR A 371 11.94 8.52 -3.15
C TYR A 371 11.87 10.00 -3.50
N LEU A 372 12.33 10.35 -4.69
CA LEU A 372 12.37 11.73 -5.17
C LEU A 372 11.08 12.02 -5.95
N GLU A 373 10.00 12.30 -5.23
CA GLU A 373 8.74 12.77 -5.78
C GLU A 373 8.66 14.31 -5.73
N PHE A 374 8.29 14.95 -6.84
CA PHE A 374 7.86 16.36 -6.92
C PHE A 374 8.75 17.39 -6.17
N MET A 375 9.96 17.68 -6.69
CA MET A 375 10.81 18.74 -6.13
C MET A 375 10.40 20.13 -6.66
N VAL A 376 9.53 20.83 -5.95
CA VAL A 376 9.14 22.21 -6.30
C VAL A 376 10.20 23.19 -5.79
N ASN A 377 10.88 23.89 -6.70
CA ASN A 377 11.69 25.05 -6.33
C ASN A 377 10.77 26.22 -5.94
N GLY A 378 10.36 26.26 -4.67
CA GLY A 378 9.45 27.28 -4.16
C GLY A 378 10.07 28.68 -4.08
N LEU A 379 9.20 29.67 -3.85
CA LEU A 379 9.45 31.12 -3.73
C LEU A 379 10.52 31.54 -2.69
N CYS A 380 11.19 30.58 -2.04
CA CYS A 380 12.23 30.77 -1.03
C CYS A 380 13.41 31.63 -1.51
N LYS A 381 13.74 31.60 -2.81
CA LYS A 381 14.74 32.50 -3.42
C LYS A 381 14.35 33.98 -3.28
N LEU A 382 13.07 34.29 -3.43
CA LEU A 382 12.54 35.66 -3.31
C LEU A 382 12.43 36.10 -1.84
N LEU A 383 12.28 35.14 -0.91
CA LEU A 383 12.06 35.40 0.51
C LEU A 383 13.34 35.34 1.36
N GLY A 384 14.51 35.11 0.74
CA GLY A 384 15.79 35.03 1.47
C GLY A 384 15.84 33.89 2.49
N CYS A 385 15.19 32.76 2.19
CA CYS A 385 15.10 31.63 3.10
C CYS A 385 16.49 30.96 3.29
N PRO A 386 16.85 30.50 4.51
CA PRO A 386 18.11 29.80 4.76
C PRO A 386 18.30 28.53 3.92
N CYS A 387 17.22 27.93 3.43
CA CYS A 387 17.29 26.75 2.56
C CYS A 387 18.07 27.01 1.26
N ASP A 388 18.12 28.25 0.75
CA ASP A 388 18.90 28.56 -0.46
C ASP A 388 20.36 28.95 -0.17
N SER A 389 20.80 28.87 1.09
CA SER A 389 22.17 29.19 1.45
C SER A 389 23.16 28.20 0.80
N PRO A 390 24.22 28.67 0.10
CA PRO A 390 25.22 27.79 -0.51
C PRO A 390 26.00 26.98 0.53
N LYS A 391 25.98 27.38 1.82
CA LYS A 391 26.57 26.60 2.91
C LYS A 391 25.85 25.27 3.12
N ASN A 392 24.53 25.25 2.98
CA ASN A 392 23.71 24.07 3.23
C ASN A 392 23.79 23.03 2.09
N ARG A 393 24.34 23.42 0.93
CA ARG A 393 24.66 22.52 -0.20
C ARG A 393 26.05 21.89 -0.12
N LYS A 394 26.88 22.28 0.87
CA LYS A 394 28.22 21.72 1.02
C LYS A 394 28.13 20.28 1.50
N ILE A 395 28.93 19.42 0.88
CA ILE A 395 28.98 17.99 1.17
C ILE A 395 30.11 17.63 2.16
N GLY A 396 31.15 18.47 2.27
CA GLY A 396 32.39 18.13 2.98
C GLY A 396 32.24 17.82 4.48
N ASP A 397 31.12 18.18 5.09
CA ASP A 397 30.82 17.91 6.51
C ASP A 397 29.89 16.70 6.71
N ILE A 398 29.47 16.04 5.62
CA ILE A 398 28.62 14.85 5.66
C ILE A 398 29.54 13.65 5.76
N ASN A 399 29.50 12.97 6.91
CA ASN A 399 30.29 11.78 7.14
C ASN A 399 29.43 10.52 6.98
N LEU A 400 29.68 9.75 5.91
CA LEU A 400 28.97 8.52 5.56
C LEU A 400 29.87 7.28 5.74
N ASP A 401 30.64 7.24 6.83
CA ASP A 401 31.64 6.20 7.12
C ASP A 401 31.09 4.76 7.17
N LEU A 402 29.79 4.60 7.42
CA LEU A 402 29.12 3.30 7.56
C LEU A 402 28.21 2.94 6.38
N LEU A 403 27.97 3.89 5.45
CA LEU A 403 27.01 3.74 4.38
C LEU A 403 27.54 2.75 3.33
N ASP A 404 26.90 1.57 3.23
CA ASP A 404 27.26 0.50 2.30
C ASP A 404 26.35 0.44 1.08
N GLU A 405 25.10 0.92 1.20
CA GLU A 405 24.10 0.86 0.15
C GLU A 405 23.27 2.15 0.03
N VAL A 406 23.07 2.59 -1.21
CA VAL A 406 22.16 3.70 -1.54
C VAL A 406 21.14 3.22 -2.58
N GLU A 407 19.87 3.55 -2.37
CA GLU A 407 18.78 3.28 -3.31
C GLU A 407 18.02 4.58 -3.60
N ILE A 408 17.97 4.98 -4.88
CA ILE A 408 17.35 6.21 -5.34
C ILE A 408 16.20 5.84 -6.26
N ASN A 409 14.98 6.15 -5.84
CA ASN A 409 13.77 5.94 -6.61
C ASN A 409 13.37 7.27 -7.26
N LEU A 410 13.53 7.36 -8.58
CA LEU A 410 13.22 8.54 -9.38
C LEU A 410 11.80 8.44 -9.92
N ILE A 411 10.94 9.35 -9.49
CA ILE A 411 9.54 9.47 -9.90
C ILE A 411 9.38 10.89 -10.46
N SER A 412 9.53 11.05 -11.78
CA SER A 412 9.66 12.38 -12.41
C SER A 412 8.37 12.91 -13.01
N ASP A 413 8.24 14.24 -13.08
CA ASP A 413 7.43 15.02 -14.04
C ASP A 413 8.36 16.11 -14.66
N GLU A 414 8.02 16.70 -15.82
CA GLU A 414 8.94 17.47 -16.72
C GLU A 414 9.86 18.51 -16.03
N VAL A 415 9.44 19.09 -14.91
CA VAL A 415 10.08 20.25 -14.25
C VAL A 415 11.17 19.86 -13.23
N SER A 416 11.28 18.58 -12.84
CA SER A 416 12.07 18.13 -11.67
C SER A 416 13.35 17.34 -12.00
N SER A 417 13.67 17.12 -13.27
CA SER A 417 14.76 16.24 -13.70
C SER A 417 16.17 16.77 -13.38
N ASP A 418 16.42 18.06 -13.63
CA ASP A 418 17.75 18.66 -13.39
C ASP A 418 18.14 18.66 -11.91
N THR A 419 17.18 18.88 -11.02
CA THR A 419 17.41 18.91 -9.57
C THR A 419 17.61 17.50 -8.99
N GLN A 420 16.93 16.49 -9.54
CA GLN A 420 17.18 15.09 -9.21
C GLN A 420 18.59 14.66 -9.63
N ALA A 421 19.05 15.04 -10.84
CA ALA A 421 20.41 14.77 -11.29
C ALA A 421 21.47 15.50 -10.43
N GLU A 422 21.23 16.77 -10.07
CA GLU A 422 22.09 17.53 -9.14
C GLU A 422 22.19 16.81 -7.78
N PHE A 423 21.07 16.30 -7.23
CA PHE A 423 21.09 15.57 -5.98
C PHE A 423 21.92 14.28 -6.06
N VAL A 424 21.75 13.49 -7.13
CA VAL A 424 22.54 12.28 -7.35
C VAL A 424 24.02 12.62 -7.43
N GLU A 425 24.41 13.64 -8.20
CA GLU A 425 25.80 14.08 -8.30
C GLU A 425 26.38 14.48 -6.93
N LEU A 426 25.62 15.25 -6.14
CA LEU A 426 26.04 15.68 -4.81
C LEU A 426 26.18 14.49 -3.83
N LEU A 427 25.24 13.53 -3.88
CA LEU A 427 25.26 12.35 -3.03
C LEU A 427 26.46 11.44 -3.35
N LEU A 428 26.76 11.24 -4.64
CA LEU A 428 27.93 10.47 -5.09
C LEU A 428 29.25 11.22 -4.81
N GLY A 429 29.19 12.54 -4.67
CA GLY A 429 30.29 13.39 -4.21
C GLY A 429 30.59 13.29 -2.71
N CYS A 430 29.69 12.70 -1.90
CA CYS A 430 29.90 12.50 -0.47
C CYS A 430 31.09 11.58 -0.18
N ASN A 431 31.77 11.83 0.95
CA ASN A 431 32.79 10.92 1.43
C ASN A 431 32.14 9.70 2.09
N ALA A 432 31.94 8.64 1.29
CA ALA A 432 31.41 7.36 1.72
C ALA A 432 32.44 6.25 1.41
N PRO A 433 33.43 6.02 2.28
CA PRO A 433 34.57 5.15 1.98
C PRO A 433 34.20 3.66 1.86
N VAL A 434 33.08 3.24 2.47
CA VAL A 434 32.62 1.85 2.50
C VAL A 434 31.43 1.57 1.59
N LEU A 435 31.00 2.56 0.78
CA LEU A 435 29.89 2.42 -0.16
C LEU A 435 30.20 1.32 -1.17
N LYS A 436 29.35 0.30 -1.23
CA LYS A 436 29.51 -0.87 -2.11
C LYS A 436 28.55 -0.83 -3.27
N ARG A 437 27.30 -0.43 -3.02
CA ARG A 437 26.20 -0.57 -3.99
C ARG A 437 25.37 0.71 -4.06
N VAL A 438 25.09 1.14 -5.29
CA VAL A 438 24.12 2.21 -5.59
C VAL A 438 23.11 1.71 -6.60
N VAL A 439 21.84 1.72 -6.20
CA VAL A 439 20.69 1.32 -7.02
C VAL A 439 19.93 2.57 -7.41
N ILE A 440 19.70 2.79 -8.70
CA ILE A 440 18.88 3.88 -9.21
C ILE A 440 17.71 3.27 -9.98
N ASN A 441 16.51 3.41 -9.43
CA ASN A 441 15.28 2.94 -10.03
C ASN A 441 14.61 4.10 -10.78
N MET A 442 14.28 3.88 -12.05
CA MET A 442 13.61 4.84 -12.91
C MET A 442 12.28 4.26 -13.39
N SER A 443 11.16 4.92 -13.05
CA SER A 443 9.82 4.50 -13.49
C SER A 443 9.58 4.90 -14.96
N CYS A 444 9.57 3.91 -15.86
CA CYS A 444 9.43 4.13 -17.30
C CYS A 444 8.01 4.47 -17.76
N THR A 445 7.06 4.53 -16.83
CA THR A 445 5.66 4.88 -17.10
C THR A 445 5.42 6.39 -17.21
N CYS A 446 6.44 7.22 -16.95
CA CYS A 446 6.33 8.64 -17.14
C CYS A 446 6.81 9.04 -18.56
N PRO A 447 5.95 9.61 -19.42
CA PRO A 447 6.32 10.02 -20.78
C PRO A 447 7.36 11.16 -20.82
N PHE A 448 7.79 11.63 -19.66
CA PHE A 448 8.62 12.81 -19.44
C PHE A 448 10.03 12.51 -18.90
N ILE A 449 10.41 11.24 -18.70
CA ILE A 449 11.83 10.91 -18.46
C ILE A 449 12.57 11.19 -19.77
N ARG A 450 13.26 12.34 -19.82
CA ARG A 450 14.10 12.68 -20.96
C ARG A 450 15.27 11.70 -21.05
N GLU A 451 15.57 11.21 -22.25
CA GLU A 451 16.70 10.30 -22.50
C GLU A 451 18.03 10.89 -22.01
N ASP A 452 18.20 12.20 -22.10
CA ASP A 452 19.40 12.92 -21.66
C ASP A 452 19.64 12.89 -20.13
N MET A 453 18.58 12.76 -19.31
CA MET A 453 18.71 12.57 -17.87
C MET A 453 19.27 11.20 -17.55
N CYS A 454 18.77 10.16 -18.24
CA CYS A 454 19.31 8.81 -18.11
C CYS A 454 20.78 8.79 -18.53
N GLU A 455 21.12 9.42 -19.66
CA GLU A 455 22.50 9.52 -20.13
C GLU A 455 23.38 10.26 -19.13
N LYS A 456 22.96 11.43 -18.63
CA LYS A 456 23.71 12.21 -17.65
C LYS A 456 23.93 11.46 -16.33
N ILE A 457 22.91 10.77 -15.80
CA ILE A 457 23.06 9.94 -14.60
C ILE A 457 24.00 8.77 -14.90
N CYS A 458 23.87 8.12 -16.05
CA CYS A 458 24.78 7.05 -16.46
C CYS A 458 26.22 7.55 -16.59
N GLU A 459 26.46 8.72 -17.18
CA GLU A 459 27.79 9.34 -17.29
C GLU A 459 28.39 9.62 -15.91
N ILE A 460 27.61 10.23 -15.00
CA ILE A 460 28.05 10.49 -13.62
C ILE A 460 28.45 9.17 -12.93
N CYS A 461 27.64 8.12 -13.08
CA CYS A 461 27.90 6.81 -12.49
C CYS A 461 29.15 6.15 -13.10
N LEU A 462 29.30 6.18 -14.43
CA LEU A 462 30.44 5.64 -15.18
C LEU A 462 31.77 6.31 -14.81
N LEU A 463 31.74 7.60 -14.49
CA LEU A 463 32.92 8.33 -14.02
C LEU A 463 33.32 7.92 -12.58
N SER A 464 32.39 7.40 -11.79
CA SER A 464 32.64 6.95 -10.42
C SER A 464 33.04 5.47 -10.36
N ASN A 465 34.32 5.17 -10.53
CA ASN A 465 34.89 3.81 -10.43
C ASN A 465 34.91 3.23 -8.99
N LYS A 466 34.09 3.74 -8.07
CA LYS A 466 34.22 3.50 -6.63
C LYS A 466 33.30 2.40 -6.09
N PHE A 467 32.20 2.08 -6.76
CA PHE A 467 31.16 1.16 -6.26
C PHE A 467 30.37 0.49 -7.39
N GLU A 468 29.62 -0.56 -7.05
CA GLU A 468 28.71 -1.24 -7.97
C GLU A 468 27.44 -0.41 -8.20
N PHE A 469 27.02 -0.28 -9.45
CA PHE A 469 25.80 0.42 -9.83
C PHE A 469 24.82 -0.48 -10.55
N SER A 470 23.54 -0.31 -10.25
CA SER A 470 22.46 -0.89 -11.04
C SER A 470 21.41 0.16 -11.35
N VAL A 471 21.14 0.37 -12.64
CA VAL A 471 20.08 1.24 -13.11
C VAL A 471 18.91 0.36 -13.56
N VAL A 472 17.79 0.41 -12.85
CA VAL A 472 16.62 -0.42 -13.14
C VAL A 472 15.53 0.43 -13.78
N ARG A 473 15.14 0.06 -14.99
CA ARG A 473 13.98 0.62 -15.70
C ARG A 473 12.74 -0.21 -15.37
N VAL A 474 11.80 0.37 -14.63
CA VAL A 474 10.56 -0.32 -14.23
C VAL A 474 9.45 0.04 -15.22
N GLY A 475 9.00 -0.92 -16.03
CA GLY A 475 7.83 -0.81 -16.90
C GLY A 475 6.79 -1.87 -16.53
N ASP A 476 5.50 -1.54 -16.62
CA ASP A 476 4.42 -2.52 -16.48
C ASP A 476 4.30 -3.31 -17.78
N GLU A 477 4.67 -4.59 -17.77
CA GLU A 477 4.04 -5.57 -18.66
C GLU A 477 3.76 -6.87 -17.90
N TRP A 478 2.48 -7.24 -17.92
CA TRP A 478 1.98 -8.55 -17.53
C TRP A 478 2.42 -9.56 -18.60
N GLU A 479 2.82 -10.74 -18.14
CA GLU A 479 3.19 -11.95 -18.89
C GLU A 479 4.65 -12.05 -19.40
N GLU A 480 5.28 -13.13 -18.91
CA GLU A 480 6.50 -13.79 -19.40
C GLU A 480 7.87 -13.10 -19.17
N SER A 481 8.49 -13.51 -18.05
CA SER A 481 9.91 -13.89 -17.99
C SER A 481 10.98 -12.84 -18.40
N CYS A 482 11.55 -12.18 -17.37
CA CYS A 482 12.86 -11.54 -17.34
C CYS A 482 13.21 -10.49 -18.43
N SER A 483 13.35 -9.25 -18.00
CA SER A 483 14.45 -8.38 -18.44
C SER A 483 14.94 -7.53 -17.27
N THR A 484 15.59 -8.18 -16.31
CA THR A 484 16.55 -7.48 -15.46
C THR A 484 17.66 -7.00 -16.40
N VAL A 485 17.65 -5.73 -16.82
CA VAL A 485 18.87 -5.12 -17.34
C VAL A 485 19.71 -4.77 -16.13
N VAL A 486 20.34 -5.81 -15.53
CA VAL A 486 21.47 -5.60 -14.62
C VAL A 486 22.63 -5.18 -15.52
N ILE A 487 22.93 -3.89 -15.58
CA ILE A 487 24.22 -3.44 -16.09
C ILE A 487 25.26 -3.83 -15.01
N HIS A 488 25.73 -5.08 -15.03
CA HIS A 488 26.92 -5.46 -14.26
C HIS A 488 28.15 -4.88 -14.96
N ILE A 489 28.58 -3.68 -14.58
CA ILE A 489 29.91 -3.19 -14.97
C ILE A 489 30.89 -3.59 -13.86
N SER A 490 31.38 -4.83 -13.94
CA SER A 490 32.53 -5.26 -13.14
C SER A 490 33.81 -4.68 -13.76
N ALA A 491 34.28 -3.53 -13.27
CA ALA A 491 35.53 -2.95 -13.72
C ALA A 491 36.75 -3.67 -13.10
N LYS A 492 37.20 -4.77 -13.71
CA LYS A 492 38.63 -5.13 -13.71
C LYS A 492 39.26 -4.49 -14.95
N ARG A 493 40.09 -3.46 -14.75
CA ARG A 493 40.84 -2.80 -15.81
C ARG A 493 41.61 -3.81 -16.66
N HIS A 494 41.41 -3.73 -17.98
CA HIS A 494 42.51 -3.55 -18.92
C HIS A 494 42.07 -2.51 -19.95
N LEU A 495 42.76 -1.36 -19.97
CA LEU A 495 42.74 -0.45 -21.12
C LEU A 495 43.27 -1.19 -22.35
N ALA A 496 42.53 -1.14 -23.45
CA ALA A 496 43.10 -0.97 -24.78
C ALA A 496 42.02 -0.43 -25.74
N VAL A 497 42.22 0.79 -26.20
CA VAL A 497 41.99 1.25 -27.58
C VAL A 497 40.70 0.78 -28.25
N GLU A 498 39.59 1.52 -28.12
CA GLU A 498 38.49 1.50 -29.13
C GLU A 498 37.46 2.65 -28.99
N LEU A 499 37.86 3.81 -28.45
CA LEU A 499 37.00 5.03 -28.42
C LEU A 499 37.39 6.09 -29.46
N MET A 500 38.13 5.72 -30.51
CA MET A 500 38.54 6.64 -31.59
C MET A 500 38.04 6.22 -32.99
N THR A 501 37.03 5.35 -33.09
CA THR A 501 36.50 4.88 -34.38
C THR A 501 35.00 5.06 -34.59
N PHE A 502 34.24 5.56 -33.61
CA PHE A 502 32.81 5.83 -33.81
C PHE A 502 32.51 7.27 -34.27
N ALA A 503 33.37 8.24 -33.94
CA ALA A 503 33.21 9.63 -34.39
C ALA A 503 33.64 9.85 -35.85
N SER A 504 34.51 9.00 -36.41
CA SER A 504 35.00 9.09 -37.79
C SER A 504 34.17 8.31 -38.82
N LEU A 505 33.22 7.47 -38.39
CA LEU A 505 32.29 6.76 -39.28
C LEU A 505 30.99 7.53 -39.53
N LEU A 506 30.63 8.50 -38.68
CA LEU A 506 29.43 9.35 -38.86
C LEU A 506 29.66 10.54 -39.82
N GLU A 507 30.90 11.01 -40.00
CA GLU A 507 31.20 12.03 -41.02
C GLU A 507 31.29 11.47 -42.45
N HIS A 508 31.43 10.15 -42.61
CA HIS A 508 31.53 9.53 -43.94
C HIS A 508 30.19 9.05 -44.53
N GLU A 509 29.12 8.88 -43.72
CA GLU A 509 27.79 8.52 -44.23
C GLU A 509 26.88 9.72 -44.55
N MET A 510 27.24 10.95 -44.14
CA MET A 510 26.50 12.16 -44.50
C MET A 510 26.96 12.85 -45.80
N SER A 511 27.92 12.28 -46.54
CA SER A 511 28.42 12.84 -47.82
C SER A 511 28.02 12.03 -49.06
N HIS A 512 27.25 10.94 -48.93
CA HIS A 512 26.74 10.16 -50.06
C HIS A 512 25.26 9.77 -49.89
N VAL A 513 24.40 10.79 -49.83
CA VAL A 513 23.01 10.68 -50.30
C VAL A 513 22.79 11.90 -51.20
N GLN A 514 22.70 11.63 -52.51
CA GLN A 514 22.29 12.59 -53.55
C GLN A 514 20.83 13.02 -53.36
#